data_AF-A0A7V7DPE8-F1
#
_entry.id   AF-A0A7V7DPE8-F1
#
_cell.length_a   1.000
_cell.length_b   1.000
_cell.length_c   1.000
_cell.angle_alpha   90.00
_cell.angle_beta   90.00
_cell.angle_gamma   90.00
#
_symmetry.space_group_name_H-M   'P 1'
#
loop_
_entity.id
_entity.type
_entity.pdbx_description
1 polymer ?
#
loop_
_entity_poly.entity_id
_entity_poly.type
_entity_poly.pdbx_seq_one_letter_code
_entity_poly.pdbx_strand_id
1 'polypeptide(L)'
;RMSTPGRYFGDYGDGWGGTSIQDPLEVIAGVDTGLMAPGLRVLITETTGKNAKLYQWGDDAVFHRLPLTPECIKAVEAISASCESSTVSAVYMGGSGGSARAGVALYPVKLTAAVHEARAMLTVGGAPAYVLPGGGINFMVDVGRVKEGSFYWTPTPATICPIEYTMRLQDFEQMGGHVEAMKPFPVR
;
A
#
# COMPACT_ATOMS: atom_id res chain seq x y z
N ARG A 1 18.37 19.01 -8.00
CA ARG A 1 18.83 19.74 -6.79
C ARG A 1 19.47 18.77 -5.79
N MET A 2 20.65 19.08 -5.27
CA MET A 2 21.31 18.26 -4.25
C MET A 2 20.53 18.35 -2.92
N SER A 3 20.23 17.21 -2.30
CA SER A 3 19.57 17.14 -0.99
C SER A 3 20.56 16.74 0.10
N THR A 4 21.28 15.64 -0.07
CA THR A 4 22.38 15.21 0.80
C THR A 4 23.59 14.85 -0.07
N PRO A 5 24.81 14.76 0.48
CA PRO A 5 25.97 14.25 -0.27
C PRO A 5 25.63 12.96 -1.03
N GLY A 6 25.78 12.99 -2.35
CA GLY A 6 25.46 11.87 -3.23
C GLY A 6 23.96 11.64 -3.53
N ARG A 7 23.03 12.44 -2.97
CA ARG A 7 21.59 12.33 -3.22
C ARG A 7 21.04 13.59 -3.88
N TYR A 8 20.45 13.41 -5.05
CA TYR A 8 19.88 14.48 -5.86
C TYR A 8 18.39 14.20 -6.08
N PHE A 9 17.56 15.22 -5.89
CA PHE A 9 16.14 15.16 -6.26
C PHE A 9 15.90 16.05 -7.48
N GLY A 10 15.22 15.51 -8.48
CA GLY A 10 14.58 16.29 -9.54
C GLY A 10 13.26 16.89 -9.09
N ASP A 11 12.68 17.72 -9.94
CA ASP A 11 11.25 18.03 -9.97
C ASP A 11 10.45 16.79 -10.41
N TYR A 12 9.17 16.74 -10.03
CA TYR A 12 8.28 15.63 -10.36
C TYR A 12 7.85 15.68 -11.83
N GLY A 13 7.83 14.53 -12.50
CA GLY A 13 7.40 14.42 -13.90
C GLY A 13 7.14 12.98 -14.32
N ASP A 14 6.90 12.79 -15.61
CA ASP A 14 6.58 11.51 -16.27
C ASP A 14 7.83 10.80 -16.84
N GLY A 15 9.01 11.36 -16.64
CA GLY A 15 10.30 10.84 -17.08
C GLY A 15 10.96 9.91 -16.06
N TRP A 16 12.30 9.85 -16.12
CA TRP A 16 13.11 8.90 -15.37
C TRP A 16 12.97 9.07 -13.86
N GLY A 17 12.70 7.98 -13.15
CA GLY A 17 12.53 7.95 -11.70
C GLY A 17 11.35 8.79 -11.18
N GLY A 18 10.38 9.11 -12.04
CA GLY A 18 9.27 10.02 -11.70
C GLY A 18 9.67 11.50 -11.70
N THR A 19 10.71 11.85 -12.45
CA THR A 19 11.18 13.23 -12.63
C THR A 19 10.80 13.78 -14.01
N SER A 20 11.08 15.06 -14.29
CA SER A 20 10.88 15.64 -15.63
C SER A 20 11.94 15.22 -16.67
N ILE A 21 12.98 14.49 -16.25
CA ILE A 21 14.13 14.12 -17.09
C ILE A 21 13.74 13.04 -18.11
N GLN A 22 13.93 13.31 -19.40
CA GLN A 22 13.56 12.40 -20.48
C GLN A 22 14.76 11.63 -21.05
N ASP A 23 15.92 12.27 -21.17
CA ASP A 23 17.18 11.61 -21.47
C ASP A 23 18.03 11.45 -20.20
N PRO A 24 18.42 10.23 -19.81
CA PRO A 24 19.23 10.03 -18.62
C PRO A 24 20.63 10.67 -18.72
N LEU A 25 21.11 11.11 -19.89
CA LEU A 25 22.34 11.91 -19.98
C LEU A 25 22.19 13.29 -19.35
N GLU A 26 20.98 13.84 -19.25
CA GLU A 26 20.73 15.15 -18.63
C GLU A 26 21.11 15.18 -17.13
N VAL A 27 21.24 14.01 -16.49
CA VAL A 27 21.71 13.92 -15.09
C VAL A 27 23.21 14.21 -14.95
N ILE A 28 23.97 14.15 -16.06
CA ILE A 28 25.41 14.37 -16.08
C ILE A 28 25.65 15.88 -16.23
N ALA A 29 25.99 16.54 -15.12
CA ALA A 29 26.23 17.98 -15.10
C ALA A 29 27.46 18.43 -15.92
N GLY A 30 28.39 17.52 -16.16
CA GLY A 30 29.60 17.79 -16.93
C GLY A 30 30.51 16.57 -16.99
N VAL A 31 31.43 16.58 -17.95
CA VAL A 31 32.40 15.52 -18.19
C VAL A 31 33.80 16.13 -18.25
N ASP A 32 34.74 15.61 -17.48
CA ASP A 32 36.16 15.93 -17.64
C ASP A 32 36.73 15.09 -18.79
N THR A 33 36.88 15.70 -19.96
CA THR A 33 37.34 15.01 -21.17
C THR A 33 38.80 14.55 -21.07
N GLY A 34 39.61 15.14 -20.18
CA GLY A 34 40.99 14.70 -19.93
C GLY A 34 41.07 13.34 -19.24
N LEU A 35 39.99 12.91 -18.59
CA LEU A 35 39.88 11.62 -17.90
C LEU A 35 39.05 10.58 -18.68
N MET A 36 38.43 10.99 -19.79
CA MET A 36 37.55 10.12 -20.57
C MET A 36 38.28 9.53 -21.79
N ALA A 37 38.66 8.26 -21.68
CA ALA A 37 39.19 7.52 -22.81
C ALA A 37 38.08 7.14 -23.81
N PRO A 38 38.28 7.31 -25.12
CA PRO A 38 37.38 6.76 -26.14
C PRO A 38 37.13 5.27 -25.91
N GLY A 39 35.87 4.85 -26.08
CA GLY A 39 35.43 3.49 -25.82
C GLY A 39 34.97 3.23 -24.37
N LEU A 40 35.12 4.20 -23.45
CA LEU A 40 34.54 4.10 -22.11
C LEU A 40 33.02 3.93 -22.19
N ARG A 41 32.46 2.97 -21.44
CA ARG A 41 31.02 2.68 -21.43
C ARG A 41 30.37 3.06 -20.11
N VAL A 42 29.20 3.68 -20.19
CA VAL A 42 28.40 4.09 -19.03
C VAL A 42 27.00 3.51 -19.15
N LEU A 43 26.63 2.67 -18.18
CA LEU A 43 25.26 2.23 -17.99
C LEU A 43 24.56 3.20 -17.03
N ILE A 44 23.47 3.80 -17.46
CA ILE A 44 22.63 4.65 -16.61
C ILE A 44 21.29 3.94 -16.40
N THR A 45 20.90 3.77 -15.14
CA THR A 45 19.64 3.13 -14.74
C THR A 45 19.03 3.86 -13.54
N GLU A 46 17.76 3.57 -13.27
CA GLU A 46 17.05 4.06 -12.09
C GLU A 46 17.35 3.17 -10.87
N THR A 47 17.12 3.69 -9.66
CA THR A 47 17.24 2.91 -8.42
C THR A 47 16.29 1.71 -8.38
N THR A 48 15.22 1.74 -9.18
CA THR A 48 14.24 0.67 -9.33
C THR A 48 14.57 -0.31 -10.47
N GLY A 49 15.59 -0.03 -11.28
CA GLY A 49 15.95 -0.85 -12.44
C GLY A 49 14.87 -0.91 -13.54
N LYS A 50 13.86 -0.03 -13.53
CA LYS A 50 12.78 -0.06 -14.55
C LYS A 50 13.27 0.40 -15.93
N ASN A 51 14.10 1.45 -15.96
CA ASN A 51 14.68 1.99 -17.16
C ASN A 51 16.21 1.85 -17.15
N ALA A 52 16.81 1.57 -18.30
CA ALA A 52 18.26 1.52 -18.46
C ALA A 52 18.70 1.90 -19.89
N LYS A 53 19.80 2.64 -20.00
CA LYS A 53 20.46 2.97 -21.28
C LYS A 53 21.97 2.83 -21.14
N LEU A 54 22.60 2.25 -22.15
CA LEU A 54 24.06 2.13 -22.25
C LEU A 54 24.57 3.17 -23.25
N TYR A 55 25.67 3.82 -22.89
CA TYR A 55 26.36 4.79 -23.73
C TYR A 55 27.84 4.44 -23.83
N GLN A 56 28.47 4.88 -24.91
CA GLN A 56 29.91 4.83 -25.10
C GLN A 56 30.45 6.22 -25.42
N TRP A 57 31.56 6.58 -24.78
CA TRP A 57 32.28 7.81 -25.08
C TRP A 57 33.01 7.69 -26.42
N GLY A 58 32.72 8.60 -27.35
CA GLY A 58 33.34 8.65 -28.68
C GLY A 58 34.60 9.53 -28.72
N ASP A 59 35.35 9.40 -29.82
CA ASP A 59 36.51 10.26 -30.12
C ASP A 59 36.11 11.73 -30.36
N ASP A 60 34.82 11.97 -30.67
CA ASP A 60 34.21 13.28 -30.84
C ASP A 60 33.86 13.97 -29.51
N ALA A 61 34.23 13.36 -28.39
CA ALA A 61 33.89 13.82 -27.04
C ALA A 61 32.37 13.90 -26.79
N VAL A 62 31.60 12.95 -27.37
CA VAL A 62 30.16 12.82 -27.17
C VAL A 62 29.81 11.39 -26.75
N PHE A 63 28.72 11.23 -25.99
CA PHE A 63 28.16 9.92 -25.68
C PHE A 63 27.29 9.39 -26.83
N HIS A 64 27.65 8.22 -27.35
CA HIS A 64 26.87 7.48 -28.34
C HIS A 64 26.08 6.36 -27.68
N ARG A 65 24.77 6.30 -27.94
CA ARG A 65 23.92 5.24 -27.39
C ARG A 65 24.29 3.88 -27.98
N LEU A 66 24.40 2.89 -27.11
CA LEU A 66 24.57 1.48 -27.47
C LEU A 66 23.34 0.66 -27.06
N PRO A 67 23.10 -0.50 -27.72
CA PRO A 67 22.19 -1.49 -27.18
C PRO A 67 22.71 -2.02 -25.84
N LEU A 68 21.81 -2.36 -24.92
CA LEU A 68 22.20 -2.99 -23.65
C LEU A 68 22.86 -4.35 -23.94
N THR A 69 23.98 -4.62 -23.27
CA THR A 69 24.62 -5.93 -23.33
C THR A 69 23.91 -6.92 -22.37
N PRO A 70 24.09 -8.24 -22.55
CA PRO A 70 23.54 -9.24 -21.62
C PRO A 70 23.94 -9.00 -20.16
N GLU A 71 25.16 -8.53 -19.91
CA GLU A 71 25.66 -8.22 -18.57
C GLU A 71 24.95 -7.00 -17.97
N CYS A 72 24.68 -5.97 -18.78
CA CYS A 72 23.91 -4.80 -18.36
C CYS A 72 22.48 -5.18 -18.01
N ILE A 73 21.84 -6.00 -18.85
CA ILE A 73 20.47 -6.50 -18.60
C ILE A 73 20.44 -7.27 -17.27
N LYS A 74 21.38 -8.21 -17.09
CA LYS A 74 21.49 -8.99 -15.84
C LYS A 74 21.67 -8.10 -14.60
N ALA A 75 22.48 -7.05 -14.70
CA ALA A 75 22.68 -6.11 -13.60
C ALA A 75 21.39 -5.32 -13.27
N VAL A 76 20.68 -4.85 -14.29
CA VAL A 76 19.42 -4.10 -14.14
C VAL A 76 18.30 -5.00 -13.59
N GLU A 77 18.21 -6.24 -14.08
CA GLU A 77 17.27 -7.24 -13.55
C GLU A 77 17.55 -7.56 -12.08
N ALA A 78 18.82 -7.66 -11.68
CA ALA A 78 19.17 -7.87 -10.27
C ALA A 78 18.73 -6.70 -9.37
N ILE A 79 18.85 -5.46 -9.86
CA ILE A 79 18.37 -4.26 -9.16
C ILE A 79 16.83 -4.30 -9.05
N SER A 80 16.14 -4.54 -10.16
CA SER A 80 14.68 -4.58 -10.23
C SER A 80 14.10 -5.70 -9.36
N ALA A 81 14.71 -6.89 -9.38
CA ALA A 81 14.30 -8.02 -8.54
C ALA A 81 14.54 -7.80 -7.05
N SER A 82 15.42 -6.85 -6.69
CA SER A 82 15.69 -6.47 -5.29
C SER A 82 14.77 -5.34 -4.80
N CYS A 83 13.93 -4.79 -5.67
CA CYS A 83 13.03 -3.70 -5.32
C CYS A 83 11.67 -4.23 -4.84
N GLU A 84 11.10 -3.56 -3.86
CA GLU A 84 9.75 -3.82 -3.34
C GLU A 84 8.83 -2.62 -3.65
N SER A 85 7.53 -2.89 -3.78
CA SER A 85 6.53 -1.83 -3.90
C SER A 85 6.47 -1.01 -2.61
N SER A 86 6.69 0.30 -2.72
CA SER A 86 6.53 1.22 -1.59
C SER A 86 5.05 1.48 -1.31
N THR A 87 4.43 0.63 -0.51
CA THR A 87 3.02 0.77 -0.10
C THR A 87 2.92 1.47 1.25
N VAL A 88 1.82 2.21 1.47
CA VAL A 88 1.53 2.80 2.79
C VAL A 88 1.00 1.72 3.71
N SER A 89 1.63 1.56 4.88
CA SER A 89 1.08 0.74 5.97
C SER A 89 0.11 1.58 6.80
N ALA A 90 -1.18 1.24 6.75
CA ALA A 90 -2.22 1.94 7.51
C ALA A 90 -3.11 0.93 8.25
N VAL A 91 -3.25 1.14 9.56
CA VAL A 91 -4.12 0.34 10.43
C VAL A 91 -5.19 1.25 11.01
N TYR A 92 -6.45 0.85 10.88
CA TYR A 92 -7.56 1.51 11.55
C TYR A 92 -7.81 0.82 12.89
N MET A 93 -7.84 1.59 13.98
CA MET A 93 -8.23 1.11 15.30
C MET A 93 -9.61 1.69 15.66
N GLY A 94 -10.52 0.81 16.07
CA GLY A 94 -11.87 1.20 16.43
C GLY A 94 -12.42 0.40 17.60
N GLY A 95 -13.58 0.84 18.10
CA GLY A 95 -14.32 0.15 19.14
C GLY A 95 -15.81 0.17 18.85
N SER A 96 -16.49 -0.97 19.07
CA SER A 96 -17.95 -1.04 19.00
C SER A 96 -18.56 -0.68 20.35
N GLY A 97 -19.16 0.53 20.41
CA GLY A 97 -19.82 1.05 21.58
C GLY A 97 -21.09 0.27 21.99
N GLY A 98 -21.64 0.60 23.16
CA GLY A 98 -22.88 -0.04 23.65
C GLY A 98 -24.07 0.14 22.71
N SER A 99 -24.26 1.33 22.16
CA SER A 99 -25.35 1.64 21.21
C SER A 99 -25.26 0.84 19.91
N ALA A 100 -24.06 0.74 19.32
CA ALA A 100 -23.83 -0.04 18.11
C ALA A 100 -24.15 -1.53 18.34
N ARG A 101 -23.69 -2.09 19.48
CA ARG A 101 -23.98 -3.49 19.86
C ARG A 101 -25.46 -3.73 20.17
N ALA A 102 -26.15 -2.75 20.75
CA ALA A 102 -27.59 -2.83 21.03
C ALA A 102 -28.44 -2.87 19.75
N GLY A 103 -27.92 -2.30 18.64
CA GLY A 103 -28.54 -2.43 17.33
C GLY A 103 -28.49 -3.85 16.75
N VAL A 104 -27.66 -4.74 17.30
CA VAL A 104 -27.50 -6.13 16.83
C VAL A 104 -28.24 -7.12 17.74
N ALA A 105 -28.13 -6.96 19.05
CA ALA A 105 -28.74 -7.86 20.04
C ALA A 105 -29.26 -7.11 21.26
N LEU A 106 -30.35 -7.62 21.85
CA LEU A 106 -30.98 -7.11 23.08
C LEU A 106 -30.00 -7.03 24.26
N TYR A 107 -29.02 -7.93 24.30
CA TYR A 107 -27.98 -7.98 25.32
C TYR A 107 -26.60 -7.70 24.70
N PRO A 108 -26.15 -6.43 24.60
CA PRO A 108 -24.88 -6.05 23.98
C PRO A 108 -23.64 -6.81 24.47
N VAL A 109 -23.66 -7.22 25.74
CA VAL A 109 -22.59 -8.01 26.34
C VAL A 109 -22.50 -9.43 25.75
N LYS A 110 -23.62 -10.02 25.33
CA LYS A 110 -23.62 -11.35 24.71
C LYS A 110 -23.00 -11.34 23.32
N LEU A 111 -23.22 -10.28 22.53
CA LEU A 111 -22.49 -10.09 21.26
C LEU A 111 -20.98 -9.95 21.51
N THR A 112 -20.61 -9.25 22.57
CA THR A 112 -19.19 -9.11 22.96
C THR A 112 -18.58 -10.47 23.29
N ALA A 113 -19.25 -11.25 24.13
CA ALA A 113 -18.82 -12.62 24.44
C ALA A 113 -18.73 -13.48 23.17
N ALA A 114 -19.74 -13.42 22.29
CA ALA A 114 -19.75 -14.19 21.05
C ALA A 114 -18.57 -13.84 20.11
N VAL A 115 -18.16 -12.56 20.06
CA VAL A 115 -16.97 -12.16 19.28
C VAL A 115 -15.69 -12.70 19.90
N HIS A 116 -15.51 -12.58 21.22
CA HIS A 116 -14.33 -13.10 21.93
C HIS A 116 -14.27 -14.63 21.92
N GLU A 117 -15.41 -15.32 21.86
CA GLU A 117 -15.53 -16.78 21.73
C GLU A 117 -15.46 -17.27 20.26
N ALA A 118 -15.22 -16.38 19.30
CA ALA A 118 -15.20 -16.68 17.87
C ALA A 118 -16.50 -17.30 17.31
N ARG A 119 -17.64 -17.09 18.00
CA ARG A 119 -18.98 -17.45 17.51
C ARG A 119 -19.58 -16.39 16.58
N ALA A 120 -19.11 -15.15 16.69
CA ALA A 120 -19.39 -14.06 15.78
C ALA A 120 -18.06 -13.50 15.22
N MET A 121 -17.90 -13.53 13.90
CA MET A 121 -16.76 -12.95 13.21
C MET A 121 -17.00 -11.46 12.97
N LEU A 122 -16.09 -10.61 13.40
CA LEU A 122 -16.09 -9.17 13.08
C LEU A 122 -15.27 -8.92 11.82
N THR A 123 -15.87 -8.28 10.82
CA THR A 123 -15.18 -7.73 9.65
C THR A 123 -15.43 -6.23 9.53
N VAL A 124 -14.56 -5.55 8.79
CA VAL A 124 -14.70 -4.12 8.45
C VAL A 124 -14.65 -3.96 6.94
N GLY A 125 -15.79 -3.65 6.33
CA GLY A 125 -15.90 -3.54 4.86
C GLY A 125 -15.32 -4.75 4.13
N GLY A 126 -15.62 -5.95 4.63
CA GLY A 126 -15.11 -7.24 4.12
C GLY A 126 -13.71 -7.64 4.61
N ALA A 127 -12.95 -6.77 5.25
CA ALA A 127 -11.62 -7.10 5.77
C ALA A 127 -11.70 -7.81 7.12
N PRO A 128 -10.91 -8.87 7.36
CA PRO A 128 -10.82 -9.49 8.68
C PRO A 128 -10.17 -8.53 9.67
N ALA A 129 -10.79 -8.37 10.83
CA ALA A 129 -10.26 -7.54 11.90
C ALA A 129 -9.58 -8.39 12.98
N TYR A 130 -8.57 -7.80 13.62
CA TYR A 130 -7.96 -8.34 14.84
C TYR A 130 -8.69 -7.79 16.06
N VAL A 131 -9.39 -8.65 16.81
CA VAL A 131 -10.08 -8.26 18.05
C VAL A 131 -9.06 -8.15 19.18
N LEU A 132 -9.01 -6.98 19.83
CA LEU A 132 -8.12 -6.70 20.95
C LEU A 132 -8.62 -7.37 22.23
N PRO A 133 -7.70 -7.82 23.12
CA PRO A 133 -8.08 -8.39 24.41
C PRO A 133 -8.74 -7.35 25.32
N GLY A 134 -9.42 -7.84 26.36
CA GLY A 134 -10.06 -7.01 27.38
C GLY A 134 -11.57 -6.92 27.21
N GLY A 135 -12.16 -5.86 27.76
CA GLY A 135 -13.61 -5.64 27.70
C GLY A 135 -14.06 -4.94 26.42
N GLY A 136 -15.32 -5.17 26.04
CA GLY A 136 -15.90 -4.57 24.82
C GLY A 136 -15.40 -5.25 23.54
N ILE A 137 -15.68 -4.60 22.40
CA ILE A 137 -15.22 -5.06 21.08
C ILE A 137 -14.32 -3.96 20.53
N ASN A 138 -13.04 -4.00 20.88
CA ASN A 138 -12.02 -3.13 20.30
C ASN A 138 -11.26 -3.93 19.25
N PHE A 139 -10.87 -3.31 18.15
CA PHE A 139 -10.27 -4.01 17.03
C PHE A 139 -9.28 -3.16 16.26
N MET A 140 -8.39 -3.83 15.55
CA MET A 140 -7.53 -3.26 14.51
C MET A 140 -7.87 -3.89 13.16
N VAL A 141 -7.79 -3.13 12.08
CA VAL A 141 -7.94 -3.67 10.72
C VAL A 141 -6.92 -3.04 9.78
N ASP A 142 -6.36 -3.87 8.90
CA ASP A 142 -5.54 -3.42 7.78
C ASP A 142 -6.40 -2.67 6.77
N VAL A 143 -6.16 -1.36 6.65
CA VAL A 143 -6.94 -0.49 5.75
C VAL A 143 -6.79 -0.91 4.29
N GLY A 144 -5.64 -1.48 3.90
CA GLY A 144 -5.39 -1.94 2.53
C GLY A 144 -6.25 -3.13 2.12
N ARG A 145 -6.88 -3.82 3.09
CA ARG A 145 -7.79 -4.95 2.84
C ARG A 145 -9.26 -4.55 2.90
N VAL A 146 -9.57 -3.35 3.40
CA VAL A 146 -10.94 -2.84 3.49
C VAL A 146 -11.38 -2.42 2.09
N LYS A 147 -12.61 -2.76 1.70
CA LYS A 147 -13.17 -2.30 0.44
C LYS A 147 -13.10 -0.77 0.35
N GLU A 148 -12.57 -0.26 -0.75
CA GLU A 148 -12.43 1.18 -0.97
C GLU A 148 -13.79 1.90 -0.85
N GLY A 149 -13.78 3.08 -0.23
CA GLY A 149 -14.98 3.90 -0.03
C GLY A 149 -15.91 3.43 1.10
N SER A 150 -15.51 2.45 1.91
CA SER A 150 -16.39 1.94 2.98
C SER A 150 -16.39 2.78 4.26
N PHE A 151 -15.36 3.59 4.51
CA PHE A 151 -15.34 4.53 5.64
C PHE A 151 -16.06 5.82 5.28
N TYR A 152 -16.89 6.32 6.20
CA TYR A 152 -17.53 7.63 6.06
C TYR A 152 -17.07 8.61 7.13
N TRP A 153 -17.16 9.90 6.82
CA TRP A 153 -16.78 10.98 7.71
C TRP A 153 -18.00 11.80 8.08
N THR A 154 -18.14 12.14 9.35
CA THR A 154 -19.14 13.11 9.81
C THR A 154 -18.55 14.51 9.89
N PRO A 155 -19.39 15.57 9.92
CA PRO A 155 -18.90 16.95 10.14
C PRO A 155 -18.21 17.15 11.49
N THR A 156 -18.62 16.42 12.51
CA THR A 156 -17.85 16.24 13.74
C THR A 156 -16.70 15.27 13.43
N PRO A 157 -15.45 15.51 13.85
CA PRO A 157 -14.29 14.68 13.47
C PRO A 157 -14.39 13.26 14.04
N ALA A 158 -15.19 12.43 13.38
CA ALA A 158 -15.46 11.05 13.71
C ALA A 158 -15.62 10.26 12.41
N THR A 159 -15.03 9.07 12.40
CA THR A 159 -15.17 8.10 11.31
C THR A 159 -16.35 7.18 11.61
N ILE A 160 -17.20 6.93 10.62
CA ILE A 160 -18.16 5.83 10.65
C ILE A 160 -17.46 4.61 10.04
N CYS A 161 -17.23 3.61 10.89
CA CYS A 161 -16.60 2.36 10.52
C CYS A 161 -17.67 1.33 10.09
N PRO A 162 -17.55 0.69 8.92
CA PRO A 162 -18.50 -0.28 8.39
C PRO A 162 -18.29 -1.66 9.05
N ILE A 163 -18.67 -1.78 10.32
CA ILE A 163 -18.54 -3.03 11.09
C ILE A 163 -19.63 -4.02 10.64
N GLU A 164 -19.21 -5.26 10.39
CA GLU A 164 -20.09 -6.36 10.04
C GLU A 164 -19.88 -7.51 11.02
N TYR A 165 -20.95 -8.23 11.35
CA TYR A 165 -20.89 -9.44 12.17
C TYR A 165 -21.46 -10.62 11.39
N THR A 166 -20.66 -11.66 11.19
CA THR A 166 -21.10 -12.91 10.57
C THR A 166 -21.11 -14.02 11.61
N MET A 167 -22.21 -14.75 11.70
CA MET A 167 -22.39 -15.83 12.68
C MET A 167 -23.44 -16.84 12.20
N ARG A 168 -23.57 -17.96 12.91
CA ARG A 168 -24.68 -18.89 12.68
C ARG A 168 -25.99 -18.30 13.21
N LEU A 169 -27.10 -18.65 12.56
CA LEU A 169 -28.44 -18.25 12.99
C LEU A 169 -28.70 -18.61 14.47
N GLN A 170 -28.37 -19.86 14.85
CA GLN A 170 -28.55 -20.31 16.23
C GLN A 170 -27.79 -19.46 17.24
N ASP A 171 -26.56 -19.05 16.93
CA ASP A 171 -25.77 -18.17 17.80
C ASP A 171 -26.43 -16.79 17.93
N PHE A 172 -26.94 -16.24 16.82
CA PHE A 172 -27.68 -14.97 16.79
C PHE A 172 -28.95 -15.02 17.65
N GLU A 173 -29.74 -16.08 17.54
CA GLU A 173 -30.94 -16.30 18.35
C GLU A 173 -30.61 -16.42 19.85
N GLN A 174 -29.61 -17.25 20.20
CA GLN A 174 -29.22 -17.49 21.59
C GLN A 174 -28.68 -16.23 22.29
N MET A 175 -28.01 -15.35 21.55
CA MET A 175 -27.53 -14.07 22.09
C MET A 175 -28.63 -13.01 22.22
N GLY A 176 -29.85 -13.30 21.81
CA GLY A 176 -30.97 -12.35 21.79
C GLY A 176 -30.84 -11.34 20.67
N GLY A 177 -30.40 -11.78 19.49
CA GLY A 177 -30.43 -11.00 18.26
C GLY A 177 -31.86 -10.59 17.88
N HIS A 178 -31.99 -9.49 17.16
CA HIS A 178 -33.29 -8.99 16.67
C HIS A 178 -33.78 -9.83 15.47
N VAL A 179 -34.22 -11.06 15.73
CA VAL A 179 -34.64 -12.04 14.72
C VAL A 179 -35.79 -11.52 13.86
N GLU A 180 -36.69 -10.74 14.46
CA GLU A 180 -37.82 -10.09 13.79
C GLU A 180 -37.40 -9.05 12.75
N ALA A 181 -36.17 -8.52 12.85
CA ALA A 181 -35.61 -7.56 11.93
C ALA A 181 -34.80 -8.23 10.79
N MET A 182 -34.66 -9.56 10.80
CA MET A 182 -33.89 -10.27 9.78
C MET A 182 -34.53 -10.13 8.40
N LYS A 183 -33.67 -9.93 7.41
CA LYS A 183 -34.04 -9.91 5.99
C LYS A 183 -33.18 -10.91 5.23
N PRO A 184 -33.73 -11.62 4.23
CA PRO A 184 -32.92 -12.47 3.38
C PRO A 184 -31.86 -11.62 2.69
N PHE A 185 -30.61 -12.08 2.70
CA PHE A 185 -29.53 -11.49 1.94
C PHE A 185 -29.39 -12.25 0.62
N PRO A 186 -29.83 -11.68 -0.52
CA PRO A 186 -29.67 -12.34 -1.81
C PRO A 186 -28.20 -12.25 -2.23
N VAL A 187 -27.51 -13.39 -2.23
CA VAL A 187 -26.19 -13.50 -2.88
C VAL A 187 -26.45 -13.46 -4.39
N ARG A 188 -25.93 -12.44 -5.07
CA ARG A 188 -25.88 -12.39 -6.54
C ARG A 188 -24.66 -13.14 -7.05
#